data_AF-A0A7S1NLB6-F1
#
_entry.id   AF-A0A7S1NLB6-F1
#
_cell.length_a   1.000
_cell.length_b   1.000
_cell.length_c   1.000
_cell.angle_alpha   90.00
_cell.angle_beta   90.00
_cell.angle_gamma   90.00
#
_symmetry.space_group_name_H-M   'P 1'
#
loop_
_entity.id
_entity.type
_entity.pdbx_description
1 polymer ?
#
loop_
_entity_poly.entity_id
_entity_poly.type
_entity_poly.pdbx_seq_one_letter_code
_entity_poly.pdbx_strand_id
1 'polypeptide(L)'
;AMAKKQAKARTCVPRHLARLVGVLLDLKPPRAQSLLGLLKLLMKETAHVVKSNRASAKSLQKAWSTSGRKRPSANGVINEAIKALKGLISARARPQPGPAYVLETDARDAGWGASIYRLSPTGRRGREIHAAALRWTPEERQLHITAREALAASYGTAFLVPRLPEVGSLTLHSNSTPTVWA
;
A
#
# COMPACT_ATOMS: atom_id res chain seq x y z
N ALA A 1 1.16 -9.78 3.51
CA ALA A 1 1.38 -11.24 3.37
C ALA A 1 1.59 -11.97 4.70
N MET A 2 2.41 -11.45 5.62
CA MET A 2 2.77 -12.12 6.89
C MET A 2 1.58 -12.43 7.82
N ALA A 3 0.67 -11.48 8.09
CA ALA A 3 -0.50 -11.73 8.94
C ALA A 3 -1.43 -12.83 8.39
N LYS A 4 -1.60 -12.90 7.06
CA LYS A 4 -2.37 -13.98 6.40
C LYS A 4 -1.72 -15.36 6.57
N LYS A 5 -0.39 -15.45 6.48
CA LYS A 5 0.35 -16.71 6.74
C LYS A 5 0.19 -17.13 8.21
N GLN A 6 0.27 -16.17 9.13
CA GLN A 6 0.06 -16.44 10.55
C GLN A 6 -1.39 -16.80 10.87
N ALA A 7 -2.40 -16.26 10.20
CA ALA A 7 -3.80 -16.64 10.42
C ALA A 7 -4.09 -18.11 10.07
N LYS A 8 -3.43 -18.63 9.02
CA LYS A 8 -3.61 -20.01 8.52
C LYS A 8 -2.79 -21.06 9.28
N ALA A 9 -1.67 -20.67 9.88
CA ALA A 9 -0.80 -21.59 10.64
C ALA A 9 -1.38 -21.91 12.03
N ARG A 10 -0.95 -22.98 12.69
CA ARG A 10 -1.25 -23.23 14.12
C ARG A 10 -0.35 -22.42 15.07
N THR A 11 0.67 -21.77 14.53
CA THR A 11 1.68 -21.02 15.26
C THR A 11 1.75 -19.57 14.77
N CYS A 12 2.30 -18.68 15.60
CA CYS A 12 2.59 -17.30 15.23
C CYS A 12 3.91 -16.85 15.84
N VAL A 13 4.39 -15.69 15.39
CA VAL A 13 5.58 -15.03 15.93
C VAL A 13 5.11 -13.76 16.64
N PRO A 14 5.37 -13.58 17.95
CA PRO A 14 4.85 -12.47 18.73
C PRO A 14 5.14 -11.09 18.15
N ARG A 15 6.37 -10.86 17.67
CA ARG A 15 6.74 -9.56 17.08
C ARG A 15 5.86 -9.16 15.90
N HIS A 16 5.35 -10.12 15.12
CA HIS A 16 4.48 -9.83 13.99
C HIS A 16 3.05 -9.49 14.44
N LEU A 17 2.58 -10.07 15.56
CA LEU A 17 1.31 -9.68 16.17
C LEU A 17 1.39 -8.29 16.79
N ALA A 18 2.47 -7.97 17.52
CA ALA A 18 2.69 -6.62 18.03
C ALA A 18 2.83 -5.58 16.90
N ARG A 19 3.52 -5.93 15.81
CA ARG A 19 3.57 -5.07 14.61
C ARG A 19 2.18 -4.85 14.02
N LEU A 20 1.32 -5.87 14.01
CA LEU A 20 -0.07 -5.74 13.56
C LEU A 20 -0.87 -4.77 14.43
N VAL A 21 -0.66 -4.79 15.75
CA VAL A 21 -1.26 -3.84 16.71
C VAL A 21 -0.77 -2.41 16.42
N GLY A 22 0.53 -2.20 16.22
CA GLY A 22 1.08 -0.88 15.85
C GLY A 22 0.42 -0.31 14.60
N VAL A 23 0.34 -1.12 13.54
CA VAL A 23 -0.31 -0.71 12.28
C VAL A 23 -1.80 -0.37 12.46
N LEU A 24 -2.50 -1.04 13.38
CA LEU A 24 -3.89 -0.75 13.70
C LEU A 24 -4.07 0.50 14.59
N LEU A 25 -3.05 0.86 15.38
CA LEU A 25 -3.01 2.10 16.17
C LEU A 25 -2.72 3.32 15.30
N ASP A 26 -1.91 3.16 14.26
CA ASP A 26 -1.57 4.22 13.30
C ASP A 26 -2.78 4.64 12.43
N LEU A 27 -3.95 4.03 12.63
CA LEU A 27 -5.18 4.35 11.91
C LEU A 27 -5.81 5.62 12.47
N LYS A 28 -6.36 6.47 11.58
CA LYS A 28 -6.96 7.74 12.00
C LYS A 28 -8.10 7.57 13.04
N PRO A 29 -8.29 8.55 13.94
CA PRO A 29 -9.02 8.37 15.20
C PRO A 29 -10.57 8.33 15.21
N PRO A 30 -11.30 7.99 14.13
CA PRO A 30 -12.57 7.30 14.37
C PRO A 30 -12.42 5.78 14.21
N ARG A 31 -11.44 5.31 13.43
CA ARG A 31 -11.25 3.88 13.17
C ARG A 31 -10.38 3.19 14.22
N ALA A 32 -9.38 3.87 14.79
CA ALA A 32 -8.60 3.29 15.89
C ALA A 32 -9.46 3.05 17.14
N GLN A 33 -10.40 3.95 17.44
CA GLN A 33 -11.28 3.85 18.62
C GLN A 33 -12.21 2.63 18.55
N SER A 34 -12.80 2.35 17.38
CA SER A 34 -13.65 1.16 17.19
C SER A 34 -12.88 -0.17 17.22
N LEU A 35 -11.54 -0.13 17.19
CA LEU A 35 -10.66 -1.29 17.19
C LEU A 35 -9.97 -1.52 18.55
N LEU A 36 -10.21 -0.69 19.58
CA LEU A 36 -9.56 -0.80 20.89
C LEU A 36 -9.72 -2.19 21.53
N GLY A 37 -10.91 -2.80 21.41
CA GLY A 37 -11.15 -4.17 21.88
C GLY A 37 -10.27 -5.21 21.16
N LEU A 38 -10.09 -5.04 19.85
CA LEU A 38 -9.30 -5.92 19.00
C LEU A 38 -7.79 -5.79 19.29
N LEU A 39 -7.31 -4.55 19.49
CA LEU A 39 -5.93 -4.26 19.87
C LEU A 39 -5.56 -4.95 21.19
N LYS A 40 -6.45 -4.88 22.20
CA LYS A 40 -6.26 -5.53 23.50
C LYS A 40 -6.19 -7.06 23.36
N LEU A 41 -7.03 -7.65 22.51
CA LEU A 41 -7.02 -9.11 22.27
C LEU A 41 -5.76 -9.58 21.55
N LEU A 42 -5.27 -8.83 20.55
CA LEU A 42 -4.01 -9.11 19.87
C LEU A 42 -2.80 -9.01 20.80
N MET A 43 -2.75 -8.00 21.67
CA MET A 43 -1.69 -7.85 22.67
C MET A 43 -1.73 -8.95 23.73
N LYS A 44 -2.92 -9.38 24.17
CA LYS A 44 -3.08 -10.53 25.07
C LYS A 44 -2.56 -11.82 24.44
N GLU A 45 -2.75 -12.02 23.14
CA GLU A 45 -2.21 -13.18 22.44
C GLU A 45 -0.70 -13.10 22.26
N THR A 46 -0.19 -11.91 21.93
CA THR A 46 1.25 -11.64 21.87
C THR A 46 1.92 -11.99 23.20
N ALA A 47 1.39 -11.50 24.32
CA ALA A 47 1.93 -11.77 25.65
C ALA A 47 1.89 -13.27 26.01
N HIS A 48 0.82 -13.97 25.65
CA HIS A 48 0.71 -15.41 25.85
C HIS A 48 1.83 -16.18 25.13
N VAL A 49 2.06 -15.87 23.86
CA VAL A 49 3.05 -16.57 23.04
C VAL A 49 4.48 -16.21 23.48
N VAL A 50 4.74 -14.95 23.86
CA VAL A 50 6.04 -14.56 24.46
C VAL A 50 6.29 -15.34 25.75
N LYS A 51 5.30 -15.44 26.64
CA LYS A 51 5.42 -16.19 27.89
C LYS A 51 5.71 -17.67 27.63
N SER A 52 5.02 -18.29 26.67
CA SER A 52 5.26 -19.68 26.26
C SER A 52 6.68 -19.86 25.69
N ASN A 53 7.14 -18.94 24.85
CA ASN A 53 8.49 -18.99 24.28
C ASN A 53 9.59 -18.68 25.30
N ARG A 54 9.28 -17.97 26.39
CA ARG A 54 10.28 -17.58 27.39
C ARG A 54 10.90 -18.78 28.09
N ALA A 55 10.13 -19.86 28.26
CA ALA A 55 10.60 -21.10 28.85
C ALA A 55 11.76 -21.76 28.06
N SER A 56 11.85 -21.53 26.75
CA SER A 56 12.86 -22.15 25.87
C SER A 56 13.83 -21.15 25.23
N ALA A 57 13.63 -19.84 25.43
CA ALA A 57 14.42 -18.80 24.79
C ALA A 57 15.50 -18.21 25.71
N LYS A 58 16.75 -18.24 25.25
CA LYS A 58 17.94 -17.68 25.94
C LYS A 58 17.82 -16.18 26.25
N SER A 59 17.03 -15.42 25.49
CA SER A 59 16.80 -13.99 25.71
C SER A 59 15.36 -13.58 25.44
N LEU A 60 14.95 -12.43 26.00
CA LEU A 60 13.63 -11.86 25.74
C LEU A 60 13.45 -11.57 24.25
N GLN A 61 14.45 -10.97 23.60
CA GLN A 61 14.43 -10.69 22.16
C GLN A 61 14.22 -11.97 21.33
N LYS A 62 14.82 -13.09 21.74
CA LYS A 62 14.59 -14.39 21.10
C LYS A 62 13.16 -14.88 21.32
N ALA A 63 12.61 -14.75 22.53
CA ALA A 63 11.21 -15.12 22.81
C ALA A 63 10.20 -14.38 21.91
N TRP A 64 10.47 -13.11 21.61
CA TRP A 64 9.66 -12.28 20.69
C TRP A 64 9.76 -12.71 19.21
N SER A 65 10.86 -13.36 18.83
CA SER A 65 11.16 -13.74 17.45
C SER A 65 10.95 -15.23 17.16
N THR A 66 10.76 -16.05 18.18
CA THR A 66 10.46 -17.47 18.06
C THR A 66 8.98 -17.70 17.74
N SER A 67 8.69 -18.67 16.89
CA SER A 67 7.31 -19.07 16.63
C SER A 67 6.78 -19.94 17.77
N GLY A 68 5.59 -19.61 18.31
CA GLY A 68 4.92 -20.39 19.35
C GLY A 68 3.49 -20.76 18.96
N ARG A 69 2.88 -21.71 19.68
CA ARG A 69 1.49 -22.13 19.46
C ARG A 69 0.52 -21.02 19.81
N LYS A 70 -0.53 -20.89 18.99
CA LYS A 70 -1.64 -19.97 19.22
C LYS A 70 -2.73 -20.63 20.06
N ARG A 71 -3.49 -19.80 20.79
CA ARG A 71 -4.78 -20.24 21.33
C ARG A 71 -5.83 -20.40 20.22
N PRO A 72 -6.83 -21.28 20.37
CA PRO A 72 -7.89 -21.46 19.36
C PRO A 72 -8.60 -20.15 18.96
N SER A 73 -8.83 -19.26 19.93
CA SER A 73 -9.46 -17.95 19.72
C SER A 73 -8.60 -16.95 18.95
N ALA A 74 -7.28 -17.15 18.88
CA ALA A 74 -6.36 -16.22 18.22
C ALA A 74 -6.59 -16.11 16.71
N ASN A 75 -7.06 -17.18 16.07
CA ASN A 75 -7.32 -17.18 14.63
C ASN A 75 -8.42 -16.18 14.26
N GLY A 76 -9.52 -16.16 15.03
CA GLY A 76 -10.60 -15.20 14.84
C GLY A 76 -10.13 -13.76 15.00
N VAL A 77 -9.36 -13.50 16.07
CA VAL A 77 -8.79 -12.18 16.37
C VAL A 77 -7.86 -11.70 15.24
N ILE A 78 -6.96 -12.56 14.74
CA ILE A 78 -6.05 -12.21 13.65
C ILE A 78 -6.82 -11.98 12.34
N ASN A 79 -7.87 -12.77 12.08
CA ASN A 79 -8.70 -12.60 10.88
C ASN A 79 -9.49 -11.29 10.89
N GLU A 80 -10.08 -10.92 12.03
CA GLU A 80 -10.77 -9.63 12.19
C GLU A 80 -9.80 -8.45 12.05
N ALA A 81 -8.57 -8.58 12.55
CA ALA A 81 -7.53 -7.58 12.35
C ALA A 81 -7.15 -7.41 10.86
N ILE A 82 -7.03 -8.52 10.12
CA ILE A 82 -6.80 -8.47 8.67
C ILE A 82 -7.99 -7.84 7.94
N LYS A 83 -9.22 -8.12 8.39
CA LYS A 83 -10.45 -7.56 7.82
C LYS A 83 -10.50 -6.04 8.04
N ALA A 84 -10.22 -5.58 9.25
CA ALA A 84 -10.11 -4.16 9.58
C ALA A 84 -9.08 -3.46 8.68
N LEU A 85 -7.91 -4.07 8.47
CA LEU A 85 -6.88 -3.54 7.57
C LEU A 85 -7.34 -3.46 6.10
N LYS A 86 -8.05 -4.48 5.60
CA LYS A 86 -8.63 -4.45 4.25
C LYS A 86 -9.72 -3.38 4.10
N GLY A 87 -10.44 -3.06 5.18
CA GLY A 87 -11.42 -1.98 5.23
C GLY A 87 -10.82 -0.57 5.10
N LEU A 88 -9.50 -0.43 5.26
CA LEU A 88 -8.77 0.85 5.16
C LEU A 88 -8.22 1.15 3.78
N ILE A 89 -8.04 0.11 2.95
CA ILE A 89 -7.80 0.33 1.54
C ILE A 89 -9.10 0.91 0.98
N SER A 90 -9.09 2.22 0.73
CA SER A 90 -10.18 2.94 0.02
C SER A 90 -10.61 2.09 -1.16
N ALA A 91 -11.92 2.00 -1.44
CA ALA A 91 -12.40 1.29 -2.63
C ALA A 91 -11.67 1.76 -3.92
N ARG A 92 -11.23 3.02 -3.96
CA ARG A 92 -10.42 3.60 -5.05
C ARG A 92 -8.99 3.05 -5.16
N ALA A 93 -8.41 2.53 -4.07
CA ALA A 93 -7.04 1.98 -4.03
C ALA A 93 -7.00 0.44 -4.00
N ARG A 94 -8.17 -0.23 -4.05
CA ARG A 94 -8.24 -1.67 -4.24
C ARG A 94 -7.96 -1.97 -5.73
N PRO A 95 -7.30 -3.08 -6.07
CA PRO A 95 -7.28 -3.55 -7.45
C PRO A 95 -8.72 -3.68 -7.93
N GLN A 96 -9.16 -2.75 -8.77
CA GLN A 96 -10.49 -2.76 -9.34
C GLN A 96 -10.52 -3.89 -10.38
N PRO A 97 -11.54 -4.76 -10.40
CA PRO A 97 -11.80 -5.59 -11.57
C PRO A 97 -12.05 -4.64 -12.75
N GLY A 98 -11.15 -4.64 -13.74
CA GLY A 98 -11.19 -3.70 -14.84
C GLY A 98 -9.88 -3.72 -15.63
N PRO A 99 -9.82 -2.97 -16.74
CA PRO A 99 -8.59 -2.84 -17.51
C PRO A 99 -7.45 -2.28 -16.67
N ALA A 100 -6.24 -2.74 -17.00
CA ALA A 100 -5.02 -2.15 -16.47
C ALA A 100 -4.52 -1.10 -17.45
N TYR A 101 -4.10 0.05 -16.92
CA TYR A 101 -3.60 1.19 -17.68
C TYR A 101 -2.19 1.53 -17.23
N VAL A 102 -1.39 2.05 -18.16
CA VAL A 102 -0.10 2.68 -17.87
C VAL A 102 -0.15 4.12 -18.31
N LEU A 103 0.15 5.04 -17.40
CA LEU A 103 0.40 6.44 -17.67
C LEU A 103 1.91 6.65 -17.72
N GLU A 104 2.44 7.05 -18.87
CA GLU A 104 3.84 7.46 -19.05
C GLU A 104 3.89 8.98 -19.06
N THR A 105 4.85 9.55 -18.33
CA THR A 105 5.05 11.00 -18.23
C THR A 105 6.52 11.32 -18.46
N ASP A 106 6.78 12.35 -19.26
CA ASP A 106 8.11 12.86 -19.55
C ASP A 106 8.13 14.39 -19.40
N ALA A 107 9.24 14.91 -18.92
CA ALA A 107 9.47 16.34 -18.74
C ALA A 107 10.76 16.73 -19.46
N ARG A 108 10.68 17.79 -20.28
CA ARG A 108 11.82 18.36 -21.01
C ARG A 108 11.86 19.86 -20.78
N ASP A 109 12.91 20.52 -21.26
CA ASP A 109 13.04 21.97 -21.05
C ASP A 109 11.91 22.80 -21.68
N ALA A 110 11.35 22.33 -22.80
CA ALA A 110 10.26 23.01 -23.47
C ALA A 110 8.90 22.85 -22.77
N GLY A 111 8.70 21.78 -21.99
CA GLY A 111 7.38 21.41 -21.47
C GLY A 111 7.31 19.97 -20.95
N TRP A 112 6.09 19.48 -20.78
CA TRP A 112 5.83 18.09 -20.40
C TRP A 112 4.94 17.40 -21.42
N GLY A 113 5.03 16.07 -21.43
CA GLY A 113 4.16 15.18 -22.18
C GLY A 113 3.71 14.02 -21.31
N ALA A 114 2.51 13.51 -21.60
CA ALA A 114 1.97 12.32 -20.97
C ALA A 114 1.15 11.51 -21.95
N SER A 115 1.19 10.19 -21.82
CA SER A 115 0.40 9.25 -22.62
C SER A 115 -0.15 8.13 -21.74
N ILE A 116 -1.41 7.74 -21.99
CA ILE A 116 -2.03 6.57 -21.36
C ILE A 116 -2.20 5.44 -22.37
N TYR A 117 -1.82 4.23 -21.95
CA TYR A 117 -1.96 2.99 -22.70
C TYR A 117 -2.85 2.00 -21.93
N ARG A 118 -3.69 1.23 -22.66
CA ARG A 118 -4.36 0.05 -22.09
C ARG A 118 -3.37 -1.12 -22.13
N LEU A 119 -3.19 -1.82 -21.02
CA LEU A 119 -2.45 -3.07 -21.00
C LEU A 119 -3.33 -4.22 -21.47
N SER A 120 -2.75 -5.13 -22.25
CA SER A 120 -3.35 -6.42 -22.57
C SER A 120 -3.46 -7.29 -21.30
N PRO A 121 -4.27 -8.36 -21.32
CA PRO A 121 -4.30 -9.35 -20.23
C PRO A 121 -2.93 -9.98 -19.94
N THR A 122 -2.02 -9.98 -20.92
CA THR A 122 -0.64 -10.47 -20.80
C THR A 122 0.33 -9.41 -20.27
N GLY A 123 -0.15 -8.22 -19.90
CA GLY A 123 0.66 -7.11 -19.37
C GLY A 123 1.45 -6.34 -20.43
N ARG A 124 1.19 -6.57 -21.72
CA ARG A 124 1.86 -5.83 -22.81
C ARG A 124 1.15 -4.51 -23.05
N ARG A 125 1.94 -3.48 -23.38
CA ARG A 125 1.44 -2.16 -23.77
C ARG A 125 0.61 -2.30 -25.05
N GLY A 126 -0.67 -1.97 -24.95
CA GLY A 126 -1.58 -1.89 -26.08
C GLY A 126 -1.53 -0.52 -26.75
N ARG A 127 -2.61 -0.19 -27.46
CA ARG A 127 -2.75 1.09 -28.15
C ARG A 127 -2.81 2.26 -27.15
N GLU A 128 -2.23 3.39 -27.56
CA GLU A 128 -2.43 4.67 -26.87
C GLU A 128 -3.91 5.04 -26.88
N ILE A 129 -4.42 5.43 -25.70
CA ILE A 129 -5.81 5.86 -25.53
C ILE A 129 -5.89 7.38 -25.62
N HIS A 130 -5.05 8.07 -24.86
CA HIS A 130 -4.98 9.52 -24.79
C HIS A 130 -3.55 9.99 -24.58
N ALA A 131 -3.24 11.15 -25.13
CA ALA A 131 -1.98 11.84 -24.91
C ALA A 131 -2.24 13.34 -24.70
N ALA A 132 -1.35 14.00 -23.96
CA ALA A 132 -1.35 15.44 -23.77
C ALA A 132 0.10 15.94 -23.69
N ALA A 133 0.33 17.15 -24.21
CA ALA A 133 1.60 17.83 -24.05
C ALA A 133 1.34 19.33 -23.93
N LEU A 134 2.03 19.99 -23.00
CA LEU A 134 1.93 21.43 -22.77
C LEU A 134 3.32 22.02 -22.47
N ARG A 135 3.48 23.30 -22.80
CA ARG A 135 4.68 24.05 -22.44
C ARG A 135 4.64 24.41 -20.95
N TRP A 136 5.82 24.46 -20.32
CA TRP A 136 5.96 25.02 -18.97
C TRP A 136 5.58 26.50 -18.96
N THR A 137 4.89 26.94 -17.92
CA THR A 137 4.72 28.37 -17.64
C THR A 137 6.08 29.02 -17.32
N PRO A 138 6.21 30.35 -17.44
CA PRO A 138 7.45 31.05 -17.08
C PRO A 138 7.93 30.73 -15.65
N GLU A 139 7.00 30.59 -14.71
CA GLU A 139 7.29 30.25 -13.31
C GLU A 139 7.79 28.82 -13.17
N GLU A 140 7.15 27.87 -13.84
CA GLU A 140 7.51 26.45 -13.78
C GLU A 140 8.87 26.16 -14.43
N ARG A 141 9.28 26.95 -15.43
CA ARG A 141 10.61 26.83 -16.06
C ARG A 141 11.75 27.13 -15.10
N GLN A 142 11.51 27.93 -14.07
CA GLN A 142 12.50 28.26 -13.05
C GLN A 142 12.71 27.10 -12.05
N LEU A 143 11.80 26.12 -12.05
CA LEU A 143 11.90 24.98 -11.15
C LEU A 143 13.01 24.02 -11.61
N HIS A 144 13.66 23.41 -10.62
CA HIS A 144 14.62 22.34 -10.86
C HIS A 144 13.97 21.19 -11.63
N ILE A 145 14.74 20.47 -12.45
CA ILE A 145 14.22 19.43 -13.34
C ILE A 145 13.43 18.36 -12.59
N THR A 146 13.87 17.95 -11.40
CA THR A 146 13.15 16.97 -10.56
C THR A 146 11.76 17.45 -10.12
N ALA A 147 11.59 18.75 -9.86
CA ALA A 147 10.28 19.33 -9.54
C ALA A 147 9.40 19.41 -10.80
N ARG A 148 9.99 19.74 -11.97
CA ARG A 148 9.29 19.70 -13.26
C ARG A 148 8.83 18.29 -13.63
N GLU A 149 9.63 17.26 -13.39
CA GLU A 149 9.24 15.86 -13.63
C GLU A 149 8.10 15.42 -12.68
N ALA A 150 8.14 15.82 -11.40
CA ALA A 150 7.05 15.57 -10.46
C ALA A 150 5.75 16.30 -10.87
N LEU A 151 5.86 17.54 -11.37
CA LEU A 151 4.73 18.27 -11.93
C LEU A 151 4.18 17.61 -13.20
N ALA A 152 5.03 17.12 -14.09
CA ALA A 152 4.60 16.38 -15.28
C ALA A 152 3.78 15.13 -14.89
N ALA A 153 4.20 14.41 -13.84
CA ALA A 153 3.43 13.30 -13.29
C ALA A 153 2.05 13.72 -12.75
N SER A 154 2.02 14.82 -11.98
CA SER A 154 0.79 15.38 -11.43
C SER A 154 -0.18 15.85 -12.54
N TYR A 155 0.33 16.60 -13.51
CA TYR A 155 -0.43 17.11 -14.64
C TYR A 155 -0.90 15.99 -15.57
N GLY A 156 -0.04 15.04 -15.92
CA GLY A 156 -0.44 13.86 -16.68
C GLY A 156 -1.58 13.11 -16.01
N THR A 157 -1.53 12.96 -14.68
CA THR A 157 -2.60 12.33 -13.90
C THR A 157 -3.89 13.16 -13.95
N ALA A 158 -3.81 14.46 -13.64
CA ALA A 158 -4.97 15.35 -13.60
C ALA A 158 -5.64 15.52 -14.98
N PHE A 159 -4.86 15.58 -16.05
CA PHE A 159 -5.39 15.69 -17.41
C PHE A 159 -5.91 14.36 -17.93
N LEU A 160 -5.16 13.27 -17.85
CA LEU A 160 -5.49 12.07 -18.62
C LEU A 160 -6.38 11.08 -17.87
N VAL A 161 -6.29 10.98 -16.54
CA VAL A 161 -7.08 10.00 -15.76
C VAL A 161 -8.59 10.24 -15.84
N PRO A 162 -9.12 11.47 -15.77
CA PRO A 162 -10.55 11.72 -15.93
C PRO A 162 -11.11 11.35 -17.31
N ARG A 163 -10.24 11.14 -18.30
CA ARG A 163 -10.61 10.79 -19.69
C ARG A 163 -10.64 9.27 -19.92
N LEU A 164 -10.29 8.46 -18.91
CA LEU A 164 -10.32 7.01 -19.04
C LEU A 164 -11.75 6.50 -19.35
N PRO A 165 -11.92 5.59 -20.32
CA PRO A 165 -13.23 5.10 -20.72
C PRO A 165 -13.90 4.23 -19.64
N GLU A 166 -13.10 3.61 -18.78
CA GLU A 166 -13.54 2.67 -17.75
C GLU A 166 -12.69 2.86 -16.49
N VAL A 167 -13.30 2.70 -15.32
CA VAL A 167 -12.57 2.64 -14.04
C VAL A 167 -11.71 1.37 -14.03
N GLY A 168 -10.42 1.51 -13.75
CA GLY A 168 -9.47 0.40 -13.80
C GLY A 168 -8.28 0.60 -12.87
N SER A 169 -7.25 -0.24 -13.04
CA SER A 169 -5.98 -0.04 -12.34
C SER A 169 -5.07 0.85 -13.18
N LEU A 170 -4.32 1.74 -12.53
CA LEU A 170 -3.39 2.66 -13.19
C LEU A 170 -2.00 2.47 -12.60
N THR A 171 -1.02 2.26 -13.47
CA THR A 171 0.40 2.30 -13.12
C THR A 171 0.99 3.56 -13.72
N LEU A 172 1.72 4.34 -12.93
CA LEU A 172 2.42 5.55 -13.39
C LEU A 172 3.89 5.21 -13.62
N HIS A 173 4.36 5.46 -14.83
CA HIS A 173 5.77 5.44 -15.21
C HIS A 173 6.25 6.89 -15.36
N SER A 174 7.22 7.26 -14.54
CA SER A 174 7.84 8.58 -14.56
C SER A 174 9.32 8.42 -14.24
N ASN A 175 10.16 9.26 -14.86
CA ASN A 175 11.60 9.30 -14.56
C ASN A 175 11.89 10.06 -13.25
N SER A 176 10.89 10.74 -12.68
CA SER A 176 10.98 11.42 -11.38
C SER A 176 11.13 10.43 -10.23
N THR A 177 12.29 10.42 -9.58
CA THR A 177 12.50 9.71 -8.32
C THR A 177 11.50 10.10 -7.22
N PRO A 178 11.16 11.39 -7.00
CA PRO A 178 10.17 11.76 -5.98
C PRO A 178 8.76 11.20 -6.24
N THR A 179 8.38 10.96 -7.49
CA THR A 179 7.06 10.40 -7.85
C THR A 179 6.90 8.93 -7.40
N VAL A 180 8.01 8.22 -7.18
CA VAL A 180 8.00 6.82 -6.70
C VAL A 180 7.61 6.70 -5.22
N TRP A 181 7.73 7.78 -4.44
CA TRP A 181 7.54 7.78 -2.98
C TRP A 181 6.31 8.57 -2.51
N ALA A 182 5.55 9.18 -3.42
CA ALA A 182 4.38 10.01 -3.15
C ALA A 182 3.07 9.21 -2.98
#